data_AF-A0A2U9B979-F1
#
_entry.id   AF-A0A2U9B979-F1
#
_cell.length_a   1.000
_cell.length_b   1.000
_cell.length_c   1.000
_cell.angle_alpha   90.00
_cell.angle_beta   90.00
_cell.angle_gamma   90.00
#
_symmetry.space_group_name_H-M   'P 1'
#
loop_
_entity.id
_entity.type
_entity.pdbx_description
1 polymer ?
#
loop_
_entity_poly.entity_id
_entity_poly.type
_entity_poly.pdbx_seq_one_letter_code
_entity_poly.pdbx_strand_id
1 'polypeptide(L)'
;MKTFNLSILLSLAVAVYCLPISQVTEQDESFAESYLKQFFNLAEDSNPTVRRGISPMTKKLAEMQRFFHLRVTGTPDPDTIAMMKKPRCGVPDGKIARFSITGSNFKWGGNSLTYRIENYTPDMARSEVDDSIERALQVWAKVTPLRFTRVYTGTADIMISFGRQSHGDYYPFDGPDGTLAHAFAPGPGIGGDAHFDEDETFTFRSDEGYILFLVAAHEFGHSLGLSHSNDPGALMYPVYTYSNPDTFVLPRDDVNGIQSLYGPNSKKDPNPGPTSPTTPDACDSTMVLDAVVTLRGDLFFFKDRFFWRSYPQSAQAQQSLITNFWPNAPVNIDAAYESQHLDRVLLFKGMCSLCPPNVPNALLSILSFIITYIN
;
A
#
# COMPACT_ATOMS: atom_id res chain seq x y z
N MET A 1 -48.87 15.53 -61.16
CA MET A 1 -48.58 14.13 -60.77
C MET A 1 -47.07 13.98 -60.59
N LYS A 2 -46.67 13.66 -59.36
CA LYS A 2 -45.40 13.05 -58.89
C LYS A 2 -44.07 13.73 -59.23
N THR A 3 -43.63 14.55 -58.28
CA THR A 3 -42.24 14.91 -57.94
C THR A 3 -41.46 13.68 -57.46
N PHE A 4 -40.28 13.41 -58.01
CA PHE A 4 -39.32 12.46 -57.44
C PHE A 4 -38.30 13.22 -56.58
N ASN A 5 -38.49 13.16 -55.27
CA ASN A 5 -37.46 13.54 -54.29
C ASN A 5 -36.54 12.32 -54.11
N LEU A 6 -35.26 12.48 -54.45
CA LEU A 6 -34.22 11.50 -54.14
C LEU A 6 -33.65 11.84 -52.76
N SER A 7 -34.12 11.12 -51.74
CA SER A 7 -33.62 11.24 -50.37
C SER A 7 -32.23 10.59 -50.26
N ILE A 8 -31.20 11.40 -50.08
CA ILE A 8 -29.86 10.93 -49.67
C ILE A 8 -29.90 10.70 -48.16
N LEU A 9 -29.96 9.44 -47.74
CA LEU A 9 -29.71 9.02 -46.36
C LEU A 9 -28.22 9.18 -46.07
N LEU A 10 -27.83 10.29 -45.45
CA LEU A 10 -26.53 10.45 -44.82
C LEU A 10 -26.55 9.60 -43.53
N SER A 11 -26.00 8.40 -43.58
CA SER A 11 -25.67 7.63 -42.38
C SER A 11 -24.55 8.37 -41.64
N LEU A 12 -24.91 9.15 -40.61
CA LEU A 12 -23.97 9.60 -39.59
C LEU A 12 -23.43 8.36 -38.87
N ALA A 13 -22.31 7.82 -39.34
CA ALA A 13 -21.47 6.96 -38.53
C ALA A 13 -20.82 7.85 -37.48
N VAL A 14 -21.43 7.93 -36.29
CA VAL A 14 -20.75 8.44 -35.10
C VAL A 14 -19.66 7.42 -34.79
N ALA A 15 -18.45 7.69 -35.25
CA ALA A 15 -17.26 7.04 -34.74
C ALA A 15 -17.10 7.49 -33.29
N VAL A 16 -17.69 6.73 -32.37
CA VAL A 16 -17.33 6.80 -30.96
C VAL A 16 -15.89 6.31 -30.91
N TYR A 17 -14.94 7.25 -30.87
CA TYR A 17 -13.57 6.94 -30.49
C TYR A 17 -13.61 6.58 -28.99
N CYS A 18 -13.93 5.32 -28.69
CA CYS A 18 -13.48 4.74 -27.43
C CYS A 18 -11.96 4.80 -27.50
N LEU A 19 -11.34 5.63 -26.65
CA LEU A 19 -9.91 5.51 -26.41
C LEU A 19 -9.64 4.03 -26.07
N PRO A 20 -8.64 3.39 -26.68
CA PRO A 20 -8.35 2.01 -26.37
C PRO A 20 -8.05 1.92 -24.88
N ILE A 21 -8.84 1.11 -24.16
CA ILE A 21 -8.47 0.66 -22.82
C ILE A 21 -7.07 0.05 -22.99
N SER A 22 -6.10 0.54 -22.22
CA SER A 22 -4.71 0.05 -22.29
C SER A 22 -4.74 -1.48 -22.20
N GLN A 23 -4.41 -2.15 -23.30
CA GLN A 23 -4.45 -3.61 -23.35
C GLN A 23 -3.31 -4.14 -22.50
N VAL A 24 -3.64 -5.08 -21.62
CA VAL A 24 -2.69 -5.85 -20.82
C VAL A 24 -1.77 -6.60 -21.79
N THR A 25 -0.46 -6.47 -21.61
CA THR A 25 0.53 -7.07 -22.50
C THR A 25 0.88 -8.50 -22.07
N GLU A 26 1.45 -9.32 -22.96
CA GLU A 26 2.01 -10.64 -22.57
C GLU A 26 3.05 -10.51 -21.45
N GLN A 27 3.77 -9.38 -21.42
CA GLN A 27 4.72 -9.06 -20.36
C GLN A 27 4.02 -8.84 -19.00
N ASP A 28 2.86 -8.18 -18.99
CA ASP A 28 2.08 -7.99 -17.76
C ASP A 28 1.49 -9.31 -17.24
N GLU A 29 1.10 -10.23 -18.13
CA GLU A 29 0.64 -11.57 -17.72
C GLU A 29 1.78 -12.37 -17.09
N SER A 30 2.97 -12.37 -17.70
CA SER A 30 4.15 -13.04 -17.15
C SER A 30 4.59 -12.42 -15.81
N PHE A 31 4.53 -11.09 -15.71
CA PHE A 31 4.80 -10.38 -14.46
C PHE A 31 3.81 -10.78 -13.35
N ALA A 32 2.51 -10.80 -13.66
CA ALA A 32 1.48 -11.21 -12.70
C ALA A 32 1.67 -12.67 -12.25
N GLU A 33 2.10 -13.57 -13.14
CA GLU A 33 2.37 -14.96 -12.77
C GLU A 33 3.53 -15.05 -11.77
N SER A 34 4.65 -14.37 -12.04
CA SER A 34 5.80 -14.31 -11.14
C SER A 34 5.43 -13.71 -9.78
N TYR A 35 4.67 -12.60 -9.78
CA TYR A 35 4.16 -11.97 -8.57
C TYR A 35 3.34 -12.94 -7.71
N LEU A 36 2.45 -13.72 -8.33
CA LEU A 36 1.60 -14.66 -7.59
C LEU A 36 2.36 -15.89 -7.11
N LYS A 37 3.42 -16.31 -7.80
CA LYS A 37 4.35 -17.35 -7.30
C LYS A 37 5.04 -16.86 -6.04
N GLN A 38 5.57 -15.64 -6.06
CA GLN A 38 6.32 -15.05 -4.97
C GLN A 38 5.43 -14.75 -3.76
N PHE A 39 4.33 -14.02 -3.94
CA PHE A 39 3.57 -13.46 -2.81
C PHE A 39 2.31 -14.24 -2.45
N PHE A 40 1.77 -15.05 -3.37
CA PHE A 40 0.49 -15.76 -3.17
C PHE A 40 0.61 -17.28 -3.22
N ASN A 41 1.84 -17.82 -3.24
CA ASN A 41 2.12 -19.25 -3.30
C ASN A 41 1.40 -19.94 -4.47
N LEU A 42 1.43 -19.34 -5.66
CA LEU A 42 1.02 -20.02 -6.89
C LEU A 42 1.99 -21.18 -7.16
N ALA A 43 1.47 -22.42 -7.13
CA ALA A 43 2.29 -23.60 -7.39
C ALA A 43 2.72 -23.66 -8.86
N GLU A 44 3.94 -24.13 -9.12
CA GLU A 44 4.39 -24.42 -10.48
C GLU A 44 3.62 -25.62 -11.05
N ASP A 45 2.94 -25.41 -12.17
CA ASP A 45 2.20 -26.47 -12.86
C ASP A 45 3.19 -27.49 -13.46
N SER A 46 3.44 -28.56 -12.72
CA SER A 46 4.33 -29.66 -13.14
C SER A 46 3.63 -30.72 -14.02
N ASN A 47 2.36 -30.54 -14.41
CA ASN A 47 1.65 -31.48 -15.28
C ASN A 47 0.54 -30.85 -16.15
N PRO A 48 0.60 -30.96 -17.48
CA PRO A 48 -0.46 -30.52 -18.40
C PRO A 48 -1.59 -31.55 -18.41
N THR A 49 -2.31 -31.70 -17.31
CA THR A 49 -3.58 -32.42 -17.32
C THR A 49 -4.69 -31.39 -17.47
N VAL A 50 -5.51 -31.57 -18.53
CA VAL A 50 -6.69 -30.74 -18.82
C VAL A 50 -7.65 -30.81 -17.62
N ARG A 51 -7.50 -29.90 -16.67
CA ARG A 51 -8.43 -29.74 -15.56
C ARG A 51 -9.57 -28.86 -16.03
N ARG A 52 -10.75 -29.46 -16.21
CA ARG A 52 -12.01 -28.69 -16.30
C ARG A 52 -12.24 -27.98 -14.97
N GLY A 53 -11.83 -26.71 -14.88
CA GLY A 53 -11.99 -25.86 -13.69
C GLY A 53 -11.34 -24.49 -13.87
N ILE A 54 -11.62 -23.56 -12.96
CA ILE A 54 -10.96 -22.24 -12.91
C ILE A 54 -9.45 -22.46 -12.74
N SER A 55 -8.65 -21.81 -13.58
CA SER A 55 -7.19 -21.94 -13.56
C SER A 55 -6.61 -21.56 -12.18
N PRO A 56 -5.51 -22.20 -11.73
CA PRO A 56 -4.83 -21.80 -10.50
C PRO A 56 -4.49 -20.30 -10.47
N MET A 57 -4.04 -19.77 -11.61
CA MET A 57 -3.76 -18.35 -11.83
C MET A 57 -4.98 -17.46 -11.54
N THR A 58 -6.14 -17.74 -12.13
CA THR A 58 -7.37 -16.96 -11.90
C THR A 58 -7.81 -16.98 -10.44
N LYS A 59 -7.62 -18.10 -9.73
CA LYS A 59 -7.92 -18.17 -8.29
C LYS A 59 -6.98 -17.29 -7.48
N LYS A 60 -5.67 -17.35 -7.77
CA LYS A 60 -4.65 -16.54 -7.07
C LYS A 60 -4.78 -15.05 -7.37
N LEU A 61 -5.12 -14.67 -8.61
CA LEU A 61 -5.50 -13.29 -8.95
C LEU A 61 -6.70 -12.84 -8.12
N ALA A 62 -7.76 -13.65 -8.02
CA ALA A 62 -8.92 -13.29 -7.23
C ALA A 62 -8.62 -13.22 -5.72
N GLU A 63 -7.69 -14.02 -5.19
CA GLU A 63 -7.20 -13.92 -3.81
C GLU A 63 -6.44 -12.60 -3.60
N MET A 64 -5.51 -12.27 -4.49
CA MET A 64 -4.75 -11.02 -4.47
C MET A 64 -5.65 -9.79 -4.58
N GLN A 65 -6.58 -9.78 -5.53
CA GLN A 65 -7.55 -8.68 -5.68
C GLN A 65 -8.39 -8.50 -4.42
N ARG A 66 -8.81 -9.58 -3.77
CA ARG A 66 -9.52 -9.49 -2.49
C ARG A 66 -8.63 -8.93 -1.37
N PHE A 67 -7.37 -9.33 -1.31
CA PHE A 67 -6.42 -8.83 -0.31
C PHE A 67 -6.22 -7.32 -0.43
N PHE A 68 -6.02 -6.82 -1.66
CA PHE A 68 -5.79 -5.40 -1.93
C PHE A 68 -7.07 -4.57 -2.10
N HIS A 69 -8.24 -5.16 -1.81
CA HIS A 69 -9.56 -4.55 -1.99
C HIS A 69 -9.83 -4.03 -3.42
N LEU A 70 -9.27 -4.69 -4.43
CA LEU A 70 -9.50 -4.42 -5.84
C LEU A 70 -10.75 -5.13 -6.36
N ARG A 71 -11.16 -4.77 -7.59
CA ARG A 71 -12.24 -5.47 -8.29
C ARG A 71 -11.84 -6.91 -8.53
N VAL A 72 -12.62 -7.84 -7.98
CA VAL A 72 -12.36 -9.27 -8.10
C VAL A 72 -12.81 -9.76 -9.48
N THR A 73 -11.93 -9.62 -10.47
CA THR A 73 -12.14 -10.08 -11.85
C THR A 73 -11.53 -11.46 -12.11
N GLY A 74 -10.50 -11.84 -11.34
CA GLY A 74 -9.69 -13.03 -11.60
C GLY A 74 -8.80 -12.88 -12.84
N THR A 75 -8.63 -11.67 -13.36
CA THR A 75 -7.81 -11.33 -14.52
C THR A 75 -6.80 -10.23 -14.14
N PRO A 76 -5.62 -10.16 -14.78
CA PRO A 76 -4.62 -9.13 -14.52
C PRO A 76 -5.01 -7.79 -15.18
N ASP A 77 -6.15 -7.22 -14.78
CA ASP A 77 -6.62 -5.93 -15.30
C ASP A 77 -5.68 -4.77 -14.93
N PRO A 78 -5.79 -3.60 -15.59
CA PRO A 78 -4.85 -2.49 -15.37
C PRO A 78 -4.70 -2.05 -13.91
N ASP A 79 -5.78 -2.03 -13.13
CA ASP A 79 -5.74 -1.68 -11.70
C ASP A 79 -4.97 -2.75 -10.90
N THR A 80 -5.15 -4.03 -11.25
CA THR A 80 -4.41 -5.16 -10.65
C THR A 80 -2.92 -5.07 -10.96
N ILE A 81 -2.54 -4.82 -12.21
CA ILE A 81 -1.13 -4.69 -12.61
C ILE A 81 -0.49 -3.45 -11.96
N ALA A 82 -1.20 -2.32 -11.92
CA ALA A 82 -0.72 -1.11 -11.28
C ALA A 82 -0.46 -1.32 -9.79
N MET A 83 -1.31 -2.09 -9.09
CA MET A 83 -1.09 -2.47 -7.69
C MET A 83 0.12 -3.41 -7.54
N MET A 84 0.25 -4.43 -8.39
CA MET A 84 1.38 -5.38 -8.35
C MET A 84 2.74 -4.72 -8.57
N LYS A 85 2.80 -3.65 -9.38
CA LYS A 85 4.02 -2.89 -9.66
C LYS A 85 4.42 -1.91 -8.56
N LYS A 86 3.63 -1.79 -7.49
CA LYS A 86 3.99 -0.89 -6.39
C LYS A 86 5.10 -1.51 -5.53
N PRO A 87 6.04 -0.68 -5.05
CA PRO A 87 7.05 -1.11 -4.11
C PRO A 87 6.42 -1.68 -2.83
N ARG A 88 6.95 -2.79 -2.33
CA ARG A 88 6.35 -3.57 -1.25
C ARG A 88 7.38 -4.37 -0.44
N CYS A 89 6.94 -4.93 0.68
CA CYS A 89 7.68 -5.94 1.43
C CYS A 89 7.77 -7.29 0.68
N GLY A 90 8.91 -7.96 0.78
CA GLY A 90 9.23 -9.24 0.14
C GLY A 90 8.52 -10.46 0.74
N VAL A 91 7.87 -10.31 1.90
CA VAL A 91 7.18 -11.39 2.58
C VAL A 91 5.88 -11.77 1.86
N PRO A 92 5.52 -13.06 1.71
CA PRO A 92 4.26 -13.47 1.07
C PRO A 92 3.00 -13.05 1.85
N ASP A 93 1.91 -12.73 1.13
CA ASP A 93 0.60 -12.30 1.67
C ASP A 93 -0.30 -13.47 2.12
N GLY A 94 0.31 -14.65 2.34
CA GLY A 94 -0.39 -15.92 2.55
C GLY A 94 -1.23 -16.01 3.84
N LYS A 95 -2.33 -16.78 3.77
CA LYS A 95 -3.36 -17.03 4.81
C LYS A 95 -3.50 -15.91 5.84
N ILE A 96 -4.27 -14.89 5.43
CA ILE A 96 -4.83 -13.82 6.27
C ILE A 96 -5.30 -14.41 7.62
N ALA A 97 -4.58 -14.12 8.69
CA ALA A 97 -5.07 -14.27 10.05
C ALA A 97 -5.69 -12.94 10.50
N ARG A 98 -6.70 -12.98 11.39
CA ARG A 98 -7.19 -11.75 12.02
C ARG A 98 -6.03 -11.10 12.77
N PHE A 99 -5.83 -9.80 12.56
CA PHE A 99 -4.74 -8.99 13.13
C PHE A 99 -3.33 -9.35 12.64
N SER A 100 -3.23 -9.98 11.46
CA SER A 100 -1.96 -10.17 10.78
C SER A 100 -0.97 -10.92 11.68
N ILE A 101 -1.33 -12.13 12.10
CA ILE A 101 -0.50 -12.95 12.99
C ILE A 101 -0.07 -14.18 12.21
N THR A 102 1.22 -14.52 12.22
CA THR A 102 1.72 -15.76 11.62
C THR A 102 1.35 -16.97 12.50
N GLY A 103 0.10 -17.14 12.93
CA GLY A 103 -0.30 -18.17 13.91
C GLY A 103 0.32 -17.96 15.31
N SER A 104 -0.28 -18.56 16.34
CA SER A 104 0.11 -18.37 17.75
C SER A 104 1.50 -18.90 18.14
N ASN A 105 2.26 -19.48 17.20
CA ASN A 105 3.49 -20.22 17.47
C ASN A 105 4.77 -19.43 17.15
N PHE A 106 4.67 -18.26 16.51
CA PHE A 106 5.83 -17.47 16.07
C PHE A 106 5.89 -16.17 16.86
N LYS A 107 6.19 -16.29 18.15
CA LYS A 107 6.37 -15.18 19.10
C LYS A 107 7.65 -15.45 19.88
N TRP A 108 8.42 -14.41 20.18
CA TRP A 108 9.54 -14.53 21.10
C TRP A 108 9.09 -14.98 22.50
N GLY A 109 9.85 -15.90 23.10
CA GLY A 109 9.57 -16.39 24.45
C GLY A 109 9.82 -15.36 25.57
N GLY A 110 10.60 -14.31 25.28
CA GLY A 110 10.93 -13.23 26.20
C GLY A 110 10.57 -11.85 25.65
N ASN A 111 10.59 -10.85 26.54
CA ASN A 111 10.31 -9.45 26.19
C ASN A 111 11.58 -8.59 26.05
N SER A 112 12.75 -9.14 26.35
CA SER A 112 14.04 -8.45 26.18
C SER A 112 14.73 -9.07 24.98
N LEU A 113 14.77 -8.33 23.88
CA LEU A 113 15.37 -8.75 22.62
C LEU A 113 16.62 -7.92 22.34
N THR A 114 17.57 -8.53 21.67
CA THR A 114 18.80 -7.90 21.20
C THR A 114 18.72 -7.69 19.70
N TYR A 115 19.34 -6.61 19.21
CA TYR A 115 19.48 -6.40 17.77
C TYR A 115 20.89 -5.97 17.42
N ARG A 116 21.31 -6.24 16.18
CA ARG A 116 22.63 -5.87 15.67
C ARG A 116 22.53 -5.44 14.22
N ILE A 117 23.10 -4.28 13.92
CA ILE A 117 23.30 -3.79 12.55
C ILE A 117 24.65 -4.35 12.06
N GLU A 118 24.62 -5.17 11.02
CA GLU A 118 25.78 -5.87 10.49
C GLU A 118 26.60 -5.01 9.53
N ASN A 119 25.91 -4.31 8.64
CA ASN A 119 26.46 -3.37 7.68
C ASN A 119 25.50 -2.18 7.51
N TYR A 120 25.88 -1.23 6.67
CA TYR A 120 25.18 0.04 6.50
C TYR A 120 25.08 0.37 5.02
N THR A 121 23.93 0.92 4.62
CA THR A 121 23.77 1.58 3.33
C THR A 121 24.68 2.81 3.20
N PRO A 122 25.27 3.07 2.02
CA PRO A 122 26.06 4.26 1.76
C PRO A 122 25.19 5.50 1.48
N ASP A 123 23.87 5.34 1.32
CA ASP A 123 22.94 6.43 0.99
C ASP A 123 22.73 7.41 2.15
N MET A 124 22.96 6.93 3.38
CA MET A 124 22.69 7.65 4.62
C MET A 124 23.91 7.65 5.53
N ALA A 125 24.04 8.67 6.38
CA ALA A 125 25.06 8.63 7.43
C ALA A 125 24.73 7.49 8.40
N ARG A 126 25.76 6.82 8.94
CA ARG A 126 25.57 5.72 9.91
C ARG A 126 24.70 6.12 11.11
N SER A 127 24.80 7.37 11.56
CA SER A 127 23.95 7.90 12.63
C SER A 127 22.48 8.01 12.25
N GLU A 128 22.16 8.27 10.98
CA GLU A 128 20.78 8.33 10.48
C GLU A 128 20.20 6.93 10.31
N VAL A 129 21.01 5.97 9.88
CA VAL A 129 20.63 4.54 9.89
C VAL A 129 20.37 4.07 11.31
N ASP A 130 21.30 4.37 12.24
CA ASP A 130 21.14 4.03 13.66
C ASP A 130 19.85 4.63 14.26
N ASP A 131 19.56 5.91 14.01
CA ASP A 131 18.32 6.57 14.45
C ASP A 131 17.07 5.92 13.83
N SER A 132 17.10 5.62 12.53
CA SER A 132 15.97 5.02 11.82
C SER A 132 15.62 3.64 12.39
N ILE A 133 16.63 2.79 12.61
CA ILE A 133 16.47 1.46 13.18
C ILE A 133 16.01 1.53 14.63
N GLU A 134 16.62 2.38 15.46
CA GLU A 134 16.21 2.53 16.85
C GLU A 134 14.76 3.00 16.96
N ARG A 135 14.38 4.04 16.21
CA ARG A 135 13.00 4.54 16.19
C ARG A 135 12.01 3.50 15.69
N ALA A 136 12.35 2.75 14.66
CA ALA A 136 11.51 1.67 14.13
C ALA A 136 11.20 0.61 15.19
N LEU A 137 12.19 0.20 15.99
CA LEU A 137 11.98 -0.71 17.12
C LEU A 137 11.15 -0.05 18.25
N GLN A 138 11.35 1.25 18.50
CA GLN A 138 10.59 2.00 19.51
C GLN A 138 9.10 2.11 19.19
N VAL A 139 8.70 2.10 17.92
CA VAL A 139 7.28 2.05 17.51
C VAL A 139 6.56 0.88 18.20
N TRP A 140 7.19 -0.29 18.22
CA TRP A 140 6.66 -1.50 18.85
C TRP A 140 6.85 -1.52 20.37
N ALA A 141 8.01 -1.09 20.87
CA ALA A 141 8.31 -1.05 22.30
C ALA A 141 7.39 -0.10 23.08
N LYS A 142 6.93 0.99 22.45
CA LYS A 142 6.04 1.98 23.07
C LYS A 142 4.70 1.36 23.49
N VAL A 143 4.15 0.48 22.65
CA VAL A 143 2.81 -0.10 22.85
C VAL A 143 2.82 -1.49 23.48
N THR A 144 3.99 -2.06 23.73
CA THR A 144 4.16 -3.40 24.33
C THR A 144 5.14 -3.42 25.51
N PRO A 145 5.26 -4.54 26.23
CA PRO A 145 6.35 -4.76 27.19
C PRO A 145 7.73 -4.99 26.57
N LEU A 146 7.85 -5.09 25.23
CA LEU A 146 9.10 -5.42 24.54
C LEU A 146 10.17 -4.34 24.76
N ARG A 147 11.42 -4.77 24.94
CA ARG A 147 12.59 -3.91 25.09
C ARG A 147 13.70 -4.42 24.19
N PHE A 148 14.29 -3.50 23.45
CA PHE A 148 15.34 -3.79 22.49
C PHE A 148 16.68 -3.25 22.99
N THR A 149 17.72 -4.07 22.94
CA THR A 149 19.08 -3.68 23.32
C THR A 149 20.02 -3.91 22.17
N ARG A 150 20.70 -2.86 21.71
CA ARG A 150 21.70 -2.99 20.67
C ARG A 150 22.93 -3.73 21.18
N VAL A 151 23.39 -4.72 20.43
CA VAL A 151 24.69 -5.37 20.63
C VAL A 151 25.58 -5.11 19.42
N TYR A 152 26.90 -5.07 19.65
CA TYR A 152 27.87 -4.70 18.61
C TYR A 152 28.73 -5.88 18.13
N THR A 153 28.68 -7.00 18.83
CA THR A 153 29.47 -8.21 18.56
C THR A 153 28.63 -9.45 18.83
N GLY A 154 28.93 -10.53 18.13
CA GLY A 154 28.20 -11.79 18.27
C GLY A 154 26.85 -11.78 17.55
N THR A 155 26.00 -12.74 17.90
CA THR A 155 24.67 -12.93 17.32
C THR A 155 23.61 -12.31 18.22
N ALA A 156 22.66 -11.59 17.62
CA ALA A 156 21.51 -10.99 18.28
C ALA A 156 20.23 -11.78 17.95
N ASP A 157 19.10 -11.43 18.58
CA ASP A 157 17.79 -11.98 18.23
C ASP A 157 17.28 -11.44 16.88
N ILE A 158 17.72 -10.25 16.49
CA ILE A 158 17.38 -9.59 15.22
C ILE A 158 18.69 -9.09 14.59
N MET A 159 19.18 -9.77 13.55
CA MET A 159 20.28 -9.27 12.73
C MET A 159 19.72 -8.41 11.60
N ILE A 160 20.35 -7.26 11.38
CA ILE A 160 19.91 -6.27 10.39
C ILE A 160 21.03 -6.08 9.39
N SER A 161 20.73 -6.34 8.12
CA SER A 161 21.70 -6.20 7.05
C SER A 161 21.09 -5.60 5.79
N PHE A 162 21.95 -5.02 4.98
CA PHE A 162 21.62 -4.49 3.66
C PHE A 162 22.30 -5.36 2.61
N GLY A 163 21.55 -5.87 1.65
CA GLY A 163 22.01 -6.85 0.67
C GLY A 163 21.45 -6.54 -0.71
N ARG A 164 22.11 -7.05 -1.76
CA ARG A 164 21.64 -6.90 -3.15
C ARG A 164 21.35 -8.27 -3.71
N GLN A 165 20.25 -8.40 -4.46
CA GLN A 165 19.91 -9.63 -5.17
C GLN A 165 20.07 -10.86 -4.26
N SER A 166 20.90 -11.84 -4.64
CA SER A 166 21.22 -12.98 -3.77
C SER A 166 22.12 -12.57 -2.60
N HIS A 167 21.57 -12.59 -1.38
CA HIS A 167 22.25 -12.10 -0.17
C HIS A 167 22.31 -13.15 0.96
N GLY A 168 22.19 -14.44 0.63
CA GLY A 168 22.61 -15.54 1.52
C GLY A 168 21.50 -16.29 2.26
N ASP A 169 20.22 -16.00 1.99
CA ASP A 169 19.06 -16.61 2.67
C ASP A 169 18.09 -17.35 1.73
N TYR A 170 18.44 -17.51 0.45
CA TYR A 170 17.64 -18.10 -0.64
C TYR A 170 16.45 -17.26 -1.14
N TYR A 171 16.26 -16.04 -0.65
CA TYR A 171 15.22 -15.12 -1.09
C TYR A 171 15.88 -13.89 -1.74
N PRO A 172 16.29 -13.96 -3.02
CA PRO A 172 16.99 -12.85 -3.64
C PRO A 172 16.08 -11.63 -3.84
N PHE A 173 16.63 -10.43 -3.67
CA PHE A 173 15.96 -9.19 -4.09
C PHE A 173 15.96 -9.03 -5.63
N ASP A 174 15.12 -8.12 -6.12
CA ASP A 174 14.82 -7.90 -7.54
C ASP A 174 15.51 -6.67 -8.17
N GLY A 175 16.26 -5.90 -7.39
CA GLY A 175 16.95 -4.69 -7.85
C GLY A 175 16.14 -3.44 -7.49
N PRO A 176 16.32 -2.30 -8.20
CA PRO A 176 15.63 -1.07 -7.86
C PRO A 176 14.10 -1.18 -8.03
N ASP A 177 13.36 -0.60 -7.09
CA ASP A 177 11.92 -0.74 -6.91
C ASP A 177 11.47 -2.20 -6.68
N GLY A 178 10.17 -2.41 -6.49
CA GLY A 178 9.63 -3.76 -6.29
C GLY A 178 9.79 -4.21 -4.84
N THR A 179 10.77 -5.04 -4.52
CA THR A 179 10.94 -5.61 -3.18
C THR A 179 11.92 -4.80 -2.33
N LEU A 180 11.39 -4.00 -1.40
CA LEU A 180 12.22 -3.07 -0.62
C LEU A 180 13.06 -3.74 0.47
N ALA A 181 12.49 -4.77 1.08
CA ALA A 181 13.04 -5.45 2.24
C ALA A 181 12.23 -6.72 2.52
N HIS A 182 12.76 -7.60 3.37
CA HIS A 182 11.98 -8.66 4.02
C HIS A 182 12.52 -8.97 5.40
N ALA A 183 11.72 -9.66 6.21
CA ALA A 183 12.14 -10.17 7.50
C ALA A 183 11.56 -11.55 7.79
N PHE A 184 12.26 -12.29 8.65
CA PHE A 184 11.85 -13.61 9.10
C PHE A 184 11.09 -13.52 10.42
N ALA A 185 10.05 -14.36 10.55
CA ALA A 185 9.32 -14.51 11.80
C ALA A 185 10.24 -14.97 12.96
N PRO A 186 9.86 -14.75 14.24
CA PRO A 186 10.64 -15.16 15.40
C PRO A 186 11.09 -16.62 15.35
N GLY A 187 12.38 -16.87 15.58
CA GLY A 187 12.92 -18.23 15.55
C GLY A 187 14.44 -18.28 15.75
N PRO A 188 15.03 -19.48 15.84
CA PRO A 188 16.49 -19.63 15.89
C PRO A 188 17.14 -19.36 14.53
N GLY A 189 18.45 -19.11 14.54
CA GLY A 189 19.22 -18.91 13.30
C GLY A 189 18.87 -17.56 12.67
N ILE A 190 18.32 -17.59 11.45
CA ILE A 190 17.89 -16.39 10.73
C ILE A 190 16.52 -15.86 11.19
N GLY A 191 15.84 -16.56 12.11
CA GLY A 191 14.54 -16.12 12.60
C GLY A 191 14.65 -14.79 13.34
N GLY A 192 13.85 -13.80 12.93
CA GLY A 192 13.94 -12.43 13.43
C GLY A 192 14.74 -11.50 12.53
N ASP A 193 15.62 -12.01 11.68
CA ASP A 193 16.50 -11.17 10.85
C ASP A 193 15.70 -10.35 9.85
N ALA A 194 16.18 -9.13 9.58
CA ALA A 194 15.59 -8.18 8.64
C ALA A 194 16.64 -7.74 7.61
N HIS A 195 16.33 -7.93 6.35
CA HIS A 195 17.19 -7.62 5.21
C HIS A 195 16.56 -6.50 4.38
N PHE A 196 17.37 -5.52 4.02
CA PHE A 196 16.96 -4.35 3.23
C PHE A 196 17.66 -4.38 1.87
N ASP A 197 16.93 -4.11 0.79
CA ASP A 197 17.52 -4.14 -0.55
C ASP A 197 18.39 -2.90 -0.79
N GLU A 198 19.69 -3.11 -0.90
CA GLU A 198 20.69 -2.07 -1.14
C GLU A 198 20.72 -1.60 -2.61
N ASP A 199 19.92 -2.20 -3.49
CA ASP A 199 19.62 -1.60 -4.80
C ASP A 199 18.62 -0.44 -4.71
N GLU A 200 17.95 -0.26 -3.56
CA GLU A 200 17.03 0.86 -3.30
C GLU A 200 17.74 2.09 -2.75
N THR A 201 17.16 3.27 -3.00
CA THR A 201 17.63 4.52 -2.39
C THR A 201 16.92 4.76 -1.05
N PHE A 202 17.60 4.44 0.05
CA PHE A 202 17.07 4.70 1.39
C PHE A 202 17.31 6.14 1.81
N THR A 203 16.30 6.73 2.45
CA THR A 203 16.35 8.13 2.88
C THR A 203 16.00 8.26 4.36
N PHE A 204 16.49 9.34 4.99
CA PHE A 204 16.16 9.64 6.37
C PHE A 204 14.79 10.32 6.54
N ARG A 205 14.50 11.29 5.66
CA ARG A 205 13.28 12.13 5.67
C ARG A 205 12.80 12.55 4.28
N SER A 206 13.53 12.22 3.22
CA SER A 206 13.19 12.65 1.86
C SER A 206 12.11 11.74 1.28
N ASP A 207 11.19 12.31 0.52
CA ASP A 207 10.22 11.55 -0.28
C ASP A 207 10.77 11.15 -1.66
N GLU A 208 12.01 11.50 -1.99
CA GLU A 208 12.72 11.11 -3.22
C GLU A 208 13.30 9.66 -3.17
N GLY A 209 12.72 8.79 -2.35
CA GLY A 209 13.14 7.40 -2.15
C GLY A 209 12.32 6.72 -1.04
N TYR A 210 12.90 5.73 -0.38
CA TYR A 210 12.22 4.96 0.67
C TYR A 210 12.71 5.36 2.05
N ILE A 211 11.81 5.79 2.93
CA ILE A 211 12.18 6.15 4.29
C ILE A 211 12.53 4.88 5.07
N LEU A 212 13.81 4.73 5.42
CA LEU A 212 14.32 3.53 6.10
C LEU A 212 13.56 3.25 7.40
N PHE A 213 13.20 4.29 8.16
CA PHE A 213 12.40 4.15 9.38
C PHE A 213 11.06 3.44 9.13
N LEU A 214 10.35 3.74 8.03
CA LEU A 214 9.05 3.14 7.75
C LEU A 214 9.19 1.69 7.31
N VAL A 215 10.12 1.42 6.39
CA VAL A 215 10.41 0.06 5.91
C VAL A 215 10.87 -0.80 7.08
N ALA A 216 11.82 -0.32 7.88
CA ALA A 216 12.30 -1.06 9.05
C ALA A 216 11.21 -1.28 10.10
N ALA A 217 10.34 -0.31 10.34
CA ALA A 217 9.24 -0.48 11.29
C ALA A 217 8.28 -1.59 10.84
N HIS A 218 8.00 -1.68 9.53
CA HIS A 218 7.23 -2.77 8.94
C HIS A 218 7.94 -4.12 9.11
N GLU A 219 9.20 -4.22 8.67
CA GLU A 219 9.96 -5.47 8.76
C GLU A 219 10.11 -5.97 10.20
N PHE A 220 10.28 -5.07 11.16
CA PHE A 220 10.30 -5.45 12.57
C PHE A 220 8.96 -5.95 13.08
N GLY A 221 7.83 -5.60 12.45
CA GLY A 221 6.57 -6.28 12.70
C GLY A 221 6.66 -7.77 12.40
N HIS A 222 7.27 -8.14 11.26
CA HIS A 222 7.55 -9.54 10.92
C HIS A 222 8.55 -10.19 11.88
N SER A 223 9.66 -9.51 12.20
CA SER A 223 10.64 -9.98 13.20
C SER A 223 10.00 -10.22 14.58
N LEU A 224 8.84 -9.63 14.85
CA LEU A 224 8.08 -9.78 16.08
C LEU A 224 6.89 -10.75 15.98
N GLY A 225 6.62 -11.32 14.79
CA GLY A 225 5.60 -12.36 14.59
C GLY A 225 4.30 -11.87 13.94
N LEU A 226 4.27 -10.65 13.43
CA LEU A 226 3.16 -10.17 12.61
C LEU A 226 3.30 -10.66 11.16
N SER A 227 2.17 -10.86 10.51
CA SER A 227 2.01 -11.04 9.06
C SER A 227 1.61 -9.70 8.44
N HIS A 228 1.38 -9.70 7.13
CA HIS A 228 0.75 -8.58 6.47
C HIS A 228 -0.72 -8.40 6.87
N SER A 229 -1.13 -7.14 6.99
CA SER A 229 -2.51 -6.70 7.13
C SER A 229 -3.14 -6.43 5.77
N ASN A 230 -4.44 -6.69 5.66
CA ASN A 230 -5.23 -6.22 4.52
C ASN A 230 -5.87 -4.84 4.79
N ASP A 231 -5.60 -4.22 5.95
CA ASP A 231 -6.00 -2.83 6.22
C ASP A 231 -5.03 -1.87 5.50
N PRO A 232 -5.49 -1.09 4.50
CA PRO A 232 -4.62 -0.16 3.77
C PRO A 232 -4.08 1.00 4.63
N GLY A 233 -4.58 1.20 5.85
CA GLY A 233 -4.06 2.18 6.80
C GLY A 233 -3.05 1.63 7.81
N ALA A 234 -2.82 0.31 7.82
CA ALA A 234 -1.88 -0.33 8.73
C ALA A 234 -0.43 -0.14 8.27
N LEU A 235 0.50 -0.10 9.23
CA LEU A 235 1.94 -0.18 8.95
C LEU A 235 2.26 -1.53 8.30
N MET A 236 1.65 -2.62 8.78
CA MET A 236 1.82 -3.97 8.24
C MET A 236 1.11 -4.20 6.90
N TYR A 237 0.60 -3.17 6.22
CA TYR A 237 0.13 -3.30 4.83
C TYR A 237 1.33 -3.54 3.91
N PRO A 238 1.31 -4.51 2.96
CA PRO A 238 2.52 -4.91 2.23
C PRO A 238 3.11 -3.81 1.34
N VAL A 239 2.26 -2.94 0.80
CA VAL A 239 2.66 -1.91 -0.16
C VAL A 239 3.18 -0.69 0.58
N TYR A 240 4.38 -0.23 0.19
CA TYR A 240 4.99 0.93 0.78
C TYR A 240 4.11 2.17 0.60
N THR A 241 3.86 2.85 1.71
CA THR A 241 3.12 4.09 1.73
C THR A 241 3.89 5.11 2.55
N TYR A 242 4.22 6.23 1.91
CA TYR A 242 4.84 7.35 2.60
C TYR A 242 3.96 7.85 3.77
N SER A 243 4.62 8.08 4.90
CA SER A 243 4.10 8.81 6.04
C SER A 243 5.23 9.63 6.64
N ASN A 244 4.94 10.85 7.11
CA ASN A 244 5.99 11.68 7.69
C ASN A 244 6.57 10.97 8.94
N PRO A 245 7.88 10.66 8.96
CA PRO A 245 8.49 9.87 10.02
C PRO A 245 8.50 10.60 11.36
N ASP A 246 8.55 11.94 11.36
CA ASP A 246 8.58 12.75 12.58
C ASP A 246 7.22 12.84 13.27
N THR A 247 6.13 12.57 12.56
CA THR A 247 4.76 12.56 13.09
C THR A 247 4.12 11.18 13.04
N PHE A 248 4.87 10.13 12.74
CA PHE A 248 4.34 8.79 12.59
C PHE A 248 3.77 8.26 13.91
N VAL A 249 2.58 7.67 13.85
CA VAL A 249 1.91 7.02 14.96
C VAL A 249 1.45 5.65 14.50
N LEU A 250 1.79 4.61 15.27
CA LEU A 250 1.41 3.23 14.94
C LEU A 250 -0.12 3.11 14.82
N PRO A 251 -0.64 2.69 13.64
CA PRO A 251 -2.07 2.51 13.44
C PRO A 251 -2.69 1.47 14.37
N ARG A 252 -4.01 1.59 14.56
CA ARG A 252 -4.73 0.80 15.55
C ARG A 252 -4.73 -0.70 15.24
N ASP A 253 -4.77 -1.08 13.95
CA ASP A 253 -4.69 -2.48 13.53
C ASP A 253 -3.38 -3.12 14.01
N ASP A 254 -2.25 -2.44 13.79
CA ASP A 254 -0.93 -2.90 14.21
C ASP A 254 -0.79 -2.97 15.73
N VAL A 255 -1.33 -1.97 16.46
CA VAL A 255 -1.37 -1.99 17.93
C VAL A 255 -2.15 -3.22 18.44
N ASN A 256 -3.31 -3.50 17.85
CA ASN A 256 -4.12 -4.66 18.24
C ASN A 256 -3.37 -5.97 17.93
N GLY A 257 -2.75 -6.08 16.76
CA GLY A 257 -1.94 -7.23 16.35
C GLY A 257 -0.80 -7.50 17.31
N ILE A 258 0.07 -6.52 17.55
CA ILE A 258 1.24 -6.73 18.41
C ILE A 258 0.85 -6.96 19.88
N GLN A 259 -0.19 -6.30 20.39
CA GLN A 259 -0.67 -6.52 21.76
C GLN A 259 -1.36 -7.86 21.93
N SER A 260 -1.94 -8.44 20.87
CA SER A 260 -2.45 -9.81 20.94
C SER A 260 -1.35 -10.84 21.20
N LEU A 261 -0.11 -10.55 20.76
CA LEU A 261 1.07 -11.38 20.98
C LEU A 261 1.74 -11.10 22.32
N TYR A 262 2.05 -9.83 22.61
CA TYR A 262 2.91 -9.44 23.73
C TYR A 262 2.18 -8.79 24.91
N GLY A 263 0.89 -8.49 24.77
CA GLY A 263 0.12 -7.69 25.71
C GLY A 263 0.41 -6.19 25.60
N PRO A 264 -0.40 -5.34 26.24
CA PRO A 264 -0.16 -3.90 26.29
C PRO A 264 1.01 -3.57 27.21
N ASN A 265 1.68 -2.44 26.94
CA ASN A 265 2.68 -1.90 27.85
C ASN A 265 2.04 -1.56 29.22
N SER A 266 2.50 -2.22 30.29
CA SER A 266 1.98 -2.03 31.64
C SER A 266 2.41 -0.70 32.28
N LYS A 267 3.48 -0.08 31.76
CA LYS A 267 3.89 1.26 32.18
C LYS A 267 2.96 2.28 31.51
N LYS A 268 2.06 2.87 32.29
CA LYS A 268 1.28 4.02 31.84
C LYS A 268 2.24 5.16 31.55
N ASP A 269 2.27 5.61 30.29
CA ASP A 269 2.95 6.85 29.94
C ASP A 269 2.21 8.00 30.64
N PRO A 270 2.88 8.79 31.50
CA PRO A 270 2.26 9.94 32.16
C PRO A 270 1.81 11.02 31.16
N ASN A 271 2.30 11.00 29.91
CA ASN A 271 1.81 11.86 28.84
C ASN A 271 1.42 10.99 27.63
N PRO A 272 0.18 10.46 27.56
CA PRO A 272 -0.24 9.64 26.44
C PRO A 272 -0.08 10.45 25.16
N GLY A 273 0.78 9.97 24.26
CA GLY A 273 0.98 10.58 22.95
C GLY A 273 -0.30 10.61 22.09
N PRO A 274 -0.20 11.06 20.84
CA PRO A 274 -1.35 11.06 19.92
C PRO A 274 -1.99 9.67 19.84
N THR A 275 -3.33 9.66 19.73
CA THR A 275 -4.11 8.44 19.58
C THR A 275 -3.74 7.73 18.29
N SER A 276 -3.62 6.40 18.34
CA SER A 276 -3.39 5.59 17.15
C SER A 276 -4.44 5.88 16.08
N PRO A 277 -4.03 6.20 14.84
CA PRO A 277 -4.97 6.41 13.76
C PRO A 277 -5.71 5.12 13.44
N THR A 278 -6.98 5.25 13.09
CA THR A 278 -7.85 4.16 12.66
C THR A 278 -8.22 4.36 11.21
N THR A 279 -8.21 3.29 10.42
CA THR A 279 -8.81 3.31 9.10
C THR A 279 -10.32 3.58 9.24
N PRO A 280 -10.87 4.59 8.52
CA PRO A 280 -12.28 4.92 8.58
C PRO A 280 -13.17 3.70 8.26
N ASP A 281 -14.26 3.51 9.01
CA ASP A 281 -15.23 2.42 8.76
C ASP A 281 -16.43 2.93 7.95
N ALA A 282 -16.66 2.37 6.76
CA ALA A 282 -17.80 2.74 5.92
C ALA A 282 -19.17 2.56 6.60
N CYS A 283 -19.26 1.73 7.64
CA CYS A 283 -20.46 1.49 8.42
C CYS A 283 -20.62 2.43 9.63
N ASP A 284 -19.67 3.34 9.88
CA ASP A 284 -19.77 4.33 10.95
C ASP A 284 -20.84 5.37 10.62
N SER A 285 -21.98 5.28 11.32
CA SER A 285 -23.12 6.19 11.16
C SER A 285 -22.81 7.67 11.50
N THR A 286 -21.68 7.94 12.15
CA THR A 286 -21.26 9.30 12.53
C THR A 286 -20.24 9.91 11.57
N MET A 287 -19.79 9.14 10.56
CA MET A 287 -18.79 9.59 9.61
C MET A 287 -19.28 10.76 8.76
N VAL A 288 -18.45 11.81 8.70
CA VAL A 288 -18.59 12.91 7.75
C VAL A 288 -17.53 12.75 6.67
N LEU A 289 -18.00 12.55 5.44
CA LEU A 289 -17.15 12.46 4.25
C LEU A 289 -16.60 13.83 3.88
N ASP A 290 -15.39 13.85 3.33
CA ASP A 290 -14.77 15.10 2.92
C ASP A 290 -15.20 15.47 1.48
N ALA A 291 -15.39 14.49 0.59
CA ALA A 291 -15.95 14.72 -0.74
C ALA A 291 -16.61 13.46 -1.32
N VAL A 292 -17.48 13.65 -2.32
CA VAL A 292 -18.10 12.56 -3.11
C VAL A 292 -18.12 12.97 -4.58
N VAL A 293 -17.76 12.05 -5.48
CA VAL A 293 -17.73 12.31 -6.93
C VAL A 293 -18.00 11.05 -7.74
N THR A 294 -18.53 11.21 -8.95
CA THR A 294 -18.60 10.14 -9.93
C THR A 294 -17.36 10.12 -10.81
N LEU A 295 -16.94 8.97 -11.30
CA LEU A 295 -15.96 8.85 -12.38
C LEU A 295 -16.35 7.67 -13.26
N ARG A 296 -16.78 7.95 -14.49
CA ARG A 296 -17.23 6.94 -15.47
C ARG A 296 -18.34 6.02 -14.93
N GLY A 297 -19.22 6.57 -14.10
CA GLY A 297 -20.35 5.85 -13.50
C GLY A 297 -20.04 5.13 -12.17
N ASP A 298 -18.78 5.03 -11.77
CA ASP A 298 -18.40 4.60 -10.43
C ASP A 298 -18.50 5.78 -9.45
N LEU A 299 -18.85 5.50 -8.20
CA LEU A 299 -18.98 6.50 -7.15
C LEU A 299 -17.80 6.42 -6.19
N PHE A 300 -17.14 7.54 -5.96
CA PHE A 300 -15.99 7.66 -5.07
C PHE A 300 -16.35 8.53 -3.86
N PHE A 301 -16.10 8.00 -2.67
CA PHE A 301 -16.32 8.67 -1.39
C PHE A 301 -14.96 8.89 -0.73
N PHE A 302 -14.61 10.11 -0.36
CA PHE A 302 -13.29 10.44 0.18
C PHE A 302 -13.37 10.75 1.67
N LYS A 303 -12.41 10.22 2.43
CA LYS A 303 -12.22 10.53 3.83
C LYS A 303 -10.75 10.47 4.24
N ASP A 304 -10.24 11.56 4.79
CA ASP A 304 -8.86 11.75 5.19
C ASP A 304 -7.90 11.36 4.05
N ARG A 305 -7.08 10.33 4.25
CA ARG A 305 -6.17 9.77 3.24
C ARG A 305 -6.76 8.60 2.44
N PHE A 306 -8.02 8.26 2.66
CA PHE A 306 -8.71 7.10 2.10
C PHE A 306 -9.81 7.50 1.13
N PHE A 307 -10.20 6.54 0.30
CA PHE A 307 -11.45 6.61 -0.44
C PHE A 307 -12.12 5.23 -0.50
N TRP A 308 -13.42 5.25 -0.76
CA TRP A 308 -14.18 4.08 -1.16
C TRP A 308 -14.66 4.22 -2.59
N ARG A 309 -14.46 3.18 -3.40
CA ARG A 309 -15.06 3.05 -4.73
C ARG A 309 -16.26 2.10 -4.66
N SER A 310 -17.42 2.61 -5.02
CA SER A 310 -18.65 1.82 -5.18
C SER A 310 -19.00 1.76 -6.67
N TYR A 311 -19.29 0.55 -7.14
CA TYR A 311 -19.68 0.31 -8.53
C TYR A 311 -20.85 -0.69 -8.57
N PRO A 312 -21.74 -0.62 -9.58
CA PRO A 312 -23.02 -1.35 -9.58
C PRO A 312 -22.92 -2.87 -9.41
N GLN A 313 -21.79 -3.47 -9.80
CA GLN A 313 -21.58 -4.90 -9.77
C GLN A 313 -21.04 -5.43 -8.41
N SER A 314 -20.79 -4.56 -7.43
CA SER A 314 -20.36 -4.96 -6.08
C SER A 314 -21.29 -4.42 -5.00
N ALA A 315 -21.64 -5.30 -4.05
CA ALA A 315 -22.39 -4.92 -2.86
C ALA A 315 -21.52 -4.24 -1.79
N GLN A 316 -20.19 -4.35 -1.89
CA GLN A 316 -19.24 -3.78 -0.95
C GLN A 316 -18.39 -2.72 -1.64
N ALA A 317 -18.24 -1.56 -1.01
CA ALA A 317 -17.38 -0.50 -1.48
C ALA A 317 -15.91 -0.84 -1.17
N GLN A 318 -15.03 -0.58 -2.13
CA GLN A 318 -13.62 -0.91 -2.06
C GLN A 318 -12.83 0.21 -1.41
N GLN A 319 -12.24 -0.05 -0.25
CA GLN A 319 -11.45 0.94 0.47
C GLN A 319 -9.98 0.87 0.07
N SER A 320 -9.39 2.01 -0.27
CA SER A 320 -7.95 2.13 -0.49
C SER A 320 -7.44 3.51 -0.08
N LEU A 321 -6.13 3.68 -0.10
CA LEU A 321 -5.50 4.99 0.02
C LEU A 321 -5.64 5.76 -1.29
N ILE A 322 -5.88 7.07 -1.20
CA ILE A 322 -5.92 7.97 -2.36
C ILE A 322 -4.63 7.85 -3.17
N THR A 323 -3.49 7.84 -2.49
CA THR A 323 -2.15 7.75 -3.09
C THR A 323 -1.84 6.40 -3.75
N ASN A 324 -2.64 5.36 -3.48
CA ASN A 324 -2.49 4.08 -4.18
C ASN A 324 -2.88 4.22 -5.66
N PHE A 325 -3.92 4.98 -5.95
CA PHE A 325 -4.37 5.19 -7.33
C PHE A 325 -3.78 6.46 -7.93
N TRP A 326 -3.59 7.49 -7.09
CA TRP A 326 -3.13 8.80 -7.52
C TRP A 326 -2.01 9.31 -6.61
N PRO A 327 -0.74 8.90 -6.85
CA PRO A 327 0.38 9.20 -5.96
C PRO A 327 0.58 10.70 -5.66
N ASN A 328 0.28 11.55 -6.64
CA ASN A 328 0.44 13.01 -6.54
C ASN A 328 -0.85 13.74 -6.07
N ALA A 329 -1.90 13.00 -5.72
CA ALA A 329 -3.13 13.60 -5.24
C ALA A 329 -2.99 14.07 -3.79
N PRO A 330 -3.61 15.22 -3.43
CA PRO A 330 -3.70 15.61 -2.04
C PRO A 330 -4.55 14.60 -1.25
N VAL A 331 -4.15 14.36 0.00
CA VAL A 331 -5.01 13.74 1.03
C VAL A 331 -5.83 14.81 1.75
N ASN A 332 -6.88 14.45 2.49
CA ASN A 332 -7.78 15.38 3.21
C ASN A 332 -8.33 16.45 2.25
N ILE A 333 -9.08 16.01 1.24
CA ILE A 333 -9.62 16.87 0.18
C ILE A 333 -10.90 17.55 0.65
N ASP A 334 -11.19 18.76 0.19
CA ASP A 334 -12.38 19.53 0.61
C ASP A 334 -13.57 19.37 -0.35
N ALA A 335 -13.28 19.04 -1.62
CA ALA A 335 -14.30 18.79 -2.64
C ALA A 335 -13.72 17.99 -3.81
N ALA A 336 -14.60 17.39 -4.61
CA ALA A 336 -14.26 16.68 -5.83
C ALA A 336 -15.33 16.90 -6.91
N TYR A 337 -14.93 16.98 -8.18
CA TYR A 337 -15.86 17.18 -9.31
C TYR A 337 -15.43 16.40 -10.55
N GLU A 338 -16.38 15.75 -11.21
CA GLU A 338 -16.17 15.05 -12.48
C GLU A 338 -16.36 16.00 -13.65
N SER A 339 -15.30 16.19 -14.44
CA SER A 339 -15.42 16.83 -15.74
C SER A 339 -15.65 15.76 -16.81
N GLN A 340 -16.93 15.55 -17.18
CA GLN A 340 -17.30 14.60 -18.24
C GLN A 340 -16.67 14.96 -19.59
N HIS A 341 -16.44 16.25 -19.85
CA HIS A 341 -15.77 16.71 -21.07
C HIS A 341 -14.29 16.34 -21.14
N LEU A 342 -13.62 16.29 -19.98
CA LEU A 342 -12.20 15.96 -19.88
C LEU A 342 -11.96 14.50 -19.50
N ASP A 343 -13.02 13.77 -19.16
CA ASP A 343 -12.98 12.40 -18.62
C ASP A 343 -12.03 12.27 -17.42
N ARG A 344 -12.17 13.22 -16.47
CA ARG A 344 -11.28 13.39 -15.31
C ARG A 344 -12.03 13.84 -14.07
N VAL A 345 -11.47 13.55 -12.90
CA VAL A 345 -11.87 14.19 -11.64
C VAL A 345 -10.89 15.29 -11.25
N LEU A 346 -11.46 16.39 -10.76
CA LEU A 346 -10.79 17.53 -10.15
C LEU A 346 -10.92 17.41 -8.63
N LEU A 347 -9.80 17.30 -7.93
CA LEU A 347 -9.75 17.30 -6.46
C LEU A 347 -9.39 18.71 -5.98
N PHE A 348 -10.08 19.20 -4.96
CA PHE A 348 -9.86 20.53 -4.38
C PHE A 348 -9.40 20.39 -2.93
N LYS A 349 -8.37 21.16 -2.55
CA LYS A 349 -7.89 21.27 -1.18
C LYS A 349 -7.40 22.69 -0.89
N GLY A 350 -7.80 23.26 0.24
CA GLY A 350 -7.49 24.61 0.69
C GLY A 350 -8.53 25.66 0.29
N MET A 351 -8.26 26.92 0.67
CA MET A 351 -9.15 28.06 0.39
C MET A 351 -8.73 28.85 -0.85
N CYS A 352 -9.71 29.17 -1.70
CA CYS A 352 -9.59 30.25 -2.68
C CYS A 352 -9.49 31.60 -1.96
N SER A 353 -8.32 32.23 -1.94
CA SER A 353 -8.12 33.53 -1.29
C SER A 353 -8.43 34.73 -2.19
N LEU A 354 -8.87 34.52 -3.44
CA LEU A 354 -9.20 35.61 -4.38
C LEU A 354 -10.28 35.20 -5.39
N CYS A 355 -11.55 35.08 -4.99
CA CYS A 355 -12.65 35.20 -5.94
C CYS A 355 -13.13 36.67 -5.95
N PRO A 356 -12.65 37.56 -6.85
CA PRO A 356 -13.25 38.87 -6.98
C PRO A 356 -14.69 38.73 -7.52
N PRO A 357 -15.66 39.47 -6.97
CA PRO A 357 -17.09 39.22 -7.21
C PRO A 357 -17.60 39.59 -8.63
N ASN A 358 -16.74 39.90 -9.60
CA ASN A 358 -17.18 40.34 -10.94
C ASN A 358 -16.09 40.13 -12.02
N VAL A 359 -15.99 38.94 -12.62
CA VAL A 359 -15.31 38.77 -13.93
C VAL A 359 -16.18 37.89 -14.86
N PRO A 360 -16.49 38.34 -16.09
CA PRO A 360 -17.29 37.57 -17.04
C PRO A 360 -16.55 36.36 -17.59
N ASN A 361 -17.32 35.35 -17.99
CA ASN A 361 -16.89 34.10 -18.63
C ASN A 361 -15.85 34.29 -19.76
N ALA A 362 -14.56 34.18 -19.44
CA ALA A 362 -13.49 33.61 -20.26
C ALA A 362 -12.15 33.95 -19.59
N LEU A 363 -11.29 32.94 -19.43
CA LEU A 363 -9.88 33.06 -19.01
C LEU A 363 -9.66 33.59 -17.59
N LEU A 364 -9.64 32.68 -16.60
CA LEU A 364 -8.94 32.90 -15.34
C LEU A 364 -8.13 31.64 -15.01
N SER A 365 -6.96 31.57 -15.63
CA SER A 365 -5.82 30.82 -15.11
C SER A 365 -5.26 31.53 -13.87
N ILE A 366 -4.85 30.72 -12.90
CA ILE A 366 -4.11 31.07 -11.66
C ILE A 366 -4.98 31.59 -10.51
N LEU A 367 -5.44 30.67 -9.66
CA LEU A 367 -5.92 30.89 -8.30
C LEU A 367 -5.56 29.70 -7.41
N SER A 368 -5.24 29.97 -6.14
CA SER A 368 -4.68 29.07 -5.11
C SER A 368 -5.50 27.82 -4.80
N PHE A 369 -5.51 26.85 -5.70
CA PHE A 369 -5.95 25.47 -5.49
C PHE A 369 -4.84 24.54 -5.95
N ILE A 370 -4.54 23.50 -5.17
CA ILE A 370 -3.87 22.32 -5.75
C ILE A 370 -4.97 21.57 -6.50
N ILE A 371 -5.13 21.90 -7.79
CA ILE A 371 -5.99 21.14 -8.69
C ILE A 371 -5.16 19.97 -9.20
N THR A 372 -5.38 18.79 -8.61
CA THR A 372 -4.82 17.55 -9.16
C THR A 372 -5.84 16.91 -10.08
N TYR A 373 -5.38 16.51 -11.26
CA TYR A 373 -6.15 15.77 -12.25
C TYR A 373 -5.91 14.28 -12.06
N ILE A 374 -6.99 13.51 -12.00
CA ILE A 374 -6.93 12.06 -11.93
C ILE A 374 -7.74 11.46 -13.10
N ASN A 375 -7.19 10.41 -13.74
CA ASN A 375 -7.74 9.74 -14.94
C ASN A 375 -8.46 8.43 -14.61
#